data_AF-A0A661F4F5-F1
#
_entry.id   AF-A0A661F4F5-F1
#
_cell.length_a   1.000
_cell.length_b   1.000
_cell.length_c   1.000
_cell.angle_alpha   90.00
_cell.angle_beta   90.00
_cell.angle_gamma   90.00
#
_symmetry.space_group_name_H-M   'P 1'
#
loop_
_entity.id
_entity.type
_entity.pdbx_description
1 polymer ?
#
loop_
_entity_poly.entity_id
_entity_poly.type
_entity_poly.pdbx_seq_one_letter_code
_entity_poly.pdbx_strand_id
1 'polypeptide(L)'
;MAAHWLEPNHDVVRWEGPRTSLDEVVRPGESVTLEATLAAPGRAGNLLVQWDVVQEGVFWVAWQDPTPVVGAPVEVFRSYSFVQLDVTQARFVKGGELATARLALKNNGVVEWASDKSFGVTGRWRRVGGAWKTTEEPRTHFVTAVKPGEEVELEVVLKVPDRPGPWIFEWDLVHEGVCFFSQRTDEYPPAALVMVVPNWSQMALGLLLGLLVLLPALWMCPPSGLLRWVAGYGNLVWLAFVPFLAERSVIECTFGAGVVTVLCLAAAVSLVALASRNVRPWLAWAVGLLLITFYVIDRIYLRFFGDLPSLGSLDTLGQTDEIGRSIVSIFDGQDMIFLLLGLAGGGVALTVRRISCEVPSFRRRVAVAGLTCVAAGAGLWWAAERPIHRQVFRRVFVAKDIGVTAAHLLDIGGAA
;
A
#
# COMPACT_ATOMS: atom_id res chain seq x y z
N MET A 1 -0.54 -21.56 50.87
CA MET A 1 -1.91 -21.35 50.32
C MET A 1 -1.79 -20.76 48.91
N ALA A 2 -2.71 -21.08 48.01
CA ALA A 2 -2.76 -20.54 46.66
C ALA A 2 -4.19 -20.57 46.11
N ALA A 3 -4.44 -19.84 45.02
CA ALA A 3 -5.73 -19.77 44.37
C ALA A 3 -5.76 -20.52 43.03
N HIS A 4 -6.90 -21.15 42.76
CA HIS A 4 -7.30 -21.73 41.49
C HIS A 4 -8.38 -20.83 40.85
N TRP A 5 -8.30 -20.65 39.53
CA TRP A 5 -9.33 -19.97 38.74
C TRP A 5 -10.18 -20.99 38.01
N LEU A 6 -11.49 -20.88 38.16
CA LEU A 6 -12.47 -21.75 37.54
C LEU A 6 -13.48 -20.94 36.72
N GLU A 7 -14.11 -21.58 35.75
CA GLU A 7 -15.32 -21.09 35.11
C GLU A 7 -16.56 -21.27 36.02
N PRO A 8 -17.71 -20.62 35.73
CA PRO A 8 -18.94 -20.82 36.50
C PRO A 8 -19.46 -22.26 36.53
N ASN A 9 -19.07 -23.08 35.55
CA ASN A 9 -19.36 -24.52 35.50
C ASN A 9 -18.31 -25.37 36.26
N HIS A 10 -17.36 -24.73 36.95
CA HIS A 10 -16.22 -25.31 37.67
C HIS A 10 -15.11 -25.91 36.79
N ASP A 11 -15.08 -25.63 35.49
CA ASP A 11 -13.93 -26.01 34.65
C ASP A 11 -12.69 -25.18 35.04
N VAL A 12 -11.53 -25.82 35.07
CA VAL A 12 -10.29 -25.16 35.49
C VAL A 12 -9.75 -24.24 34.39
N VAL A 13 -9.71 -22.94 34.66
CA VAL A 13 -9.02 -21.94 33.82
C VAL A 13 -7.53 -21.89 34.13
N ARG A 14 -7.19 -21.89 35.42
CA ARG A 14 -5.80 -21.89 35.89
C ARG A 14 -5.74 -22.55 37.26
N TRP A 15 -5.10 -23.71 37.34
CA TRP A 15 -4.88 -24.38 38.62
C TRP A 15 -3.80 -23.68 39.45
N GLU A 16 -2.64 -23.43 38.86
CA GLU A 16 -1.48 -22.99 39.65
C GLU A 16 -1.43 -21.47 39.86
N GLY A 17 -1.73 -21.04 41.09
CA GLY A 17 -1.60 -19.66 41.57
C GLY A 17 -0.30 -19.38 42.34
N PRO A 18 0.06 -18.10 42.56
CA PRO A 18 1.20 -17.72 43.39
C PRO A 18 1.04 -18.26 44.82
N ARG A 19 2.17 -18.64 45.43
CA ARG A 19 2.19 -19.19 46.79
C ARG A 19 2.23 -18.09 47.82
N THR A 20 1.37 -18.20 48.83
CA THR A 20 1.44 -17.46 50.08
C THR A 20 1.88 -18.42 51.18
N SER A 21 3.05 -18.15 51.77
CA SER A 21 3.59 -18.90 52.90
C SER A 21 2.74 -18.67 54.15
N LEU A 22 2.70 -19.67 55.02
CA LEU A 22 2.19 -19.53 56.39
C LEU A 22 3.39 -19.14 57.27
N ASP A 23 3.38 -17.94 57.83
CA ASP A 23 4.52 -17.43 58.61
C ASP A 23 4.62 -18.08 59.99
N GLU A 24 3.56 -18.76 60.43
CA GLU A 24 3.47 -19.46 61.70
C GLU A 24 2.88 -20.86 61.52
N VAL A 25 3.26 -21.76 62.45
CA VAL A 25 2.66 -23.11 62.51
C VAL A 25 1.25 -22.99 63.04
N VAL A 26 0.26 -23.30 62.20
CA VAL A 26 -1.15 -23.34 62.59
C VAL A 26 -1.46 -24.72 63.18
N ARG A 27 -1.74 -24.80 64.48
CA ARG A 27 -2.07 -26.07 65.15
C ARG A 27 -3.54 -26.45 64.92
N PRO A 28 -3.91 -27.73 65.14
CA PRO A 28 -5.31 -28.14 65.05
C PRO A 28 -6.23 -27.28 65.93
N GLY A 29 -7.28 -26.72 65.34
CA GLY A 29 -8.24 -25.85 66.01
C GLY A 29 -7.84 -24.37 66.08
N GLU A 30 -6.63 -24.01 65.65
CA GLU A 30 -6.21 -22.61 65.52
C GLU A 30 -6.64 -22.02 64.17
N SER A 31 -6.77 -20.69 64.14
CA SER A 31 -7.09 -19.92 62.94
C SER A 31 -5.96 -18.95 62.62
N VAL A 32 -5.68 -18.77 61.34
CA VAL A 32 -4.72 -17.77 60.84
C VAL A 32 -5.41 -16.84 59.86
N THR A 33 -5.05 -15.56 59.89
CA THR A 33 -5.43 -14.57 58.88
C THR A 33 -4.23 -14.28 58.01
N LEU A 34 -4.40 -14.33 56.70
CA LEU A 34 -3.31 -14.19 55.73
C LEU A 34 -3.69 -13.15 54.69
N GLU A 35 -2.72 -12.32 54.31
CA GLU A 35 -2.80 -11.52 53.10
C GLU A 35 -2.24 -12.35 51.94
N ALA A 36 -3.14 -12.94 51.15
CA ALA A 36 -2.77 -13.81 50.05
C ALA A 36 -2.64 -13.05 48.72
N THR A 37 -1.61 -13.39 47.95
CA THR A 37 -1.41 -12.81 46.62
C THR A 37 -2.31 -13.54 45.63
N LEU A 38 -3.08 -12.79 44.84
CA LEU A 38 -3.89 -13.33 43.75
C LEU A 38 -3.38 -12.78 42.42
N ALA A 39 -3.12 -13.67 41.46
CA ALA A 39 -2.76 -13.29 40.10
C ALA A 39 -3.90 -13.65 39.14
N ALA A 40 -4.50 -12.63 38.52
CA ALA A 40 -5.55 -12.82 37.52
C ALA A 40 -5.05 -13.65 36.31
N PRO A 41 -5.92 -14.47 35.69
CA PRO A 41 -5.58 -15.19 34.48
C PRO A 41 -5.59 -14.25 33.27
N GLY A 42 -5.02 -14.68 32.14
CA GLY A 42 -5.10 -13.92 30.87
C GLY A 42 -6.51 -13.89 30.27
N ARG A 43 -7.40 -14.77 30.75
CA ARG A 43 -8.79 -14.88 30.31
C ARG A 43 -9.69 -13.97 31.13
N ALA A 44 -10.39 -13.05 30.47
CA ALA A 44 -11.39 -12.19 31.08
C ALA A 44 -12.76 -12.84 31.14
N GLY A 45 -13.65 -12.28 31.97
CA GLY A 45 -15.03 -12.71 32.17
C GLY A 45 -15.36 -13.02 33.62
N ASN A 46 -16.56 -13.54 33.85
CA ASN A 46 -17.02 -14.00 35.15
C ASN A 46 -16.36 -15.34 35.48
N LEU A 47 -15.42 -15.33 36.41
CA LEU A 47 -14.70 -16.50 36.89
C LEU A 47 -14.97 -16.72 38.37
N LEU A 48 -14.58 -17.88 38.86
CA LEU A 48 -14.59 -18.21 40.28
C LEU A 48 -13.15 -18.33 40.77
N VAL A 49 -12.86 -17.76 41.94
CA VAL A 49 -11.59 -17.94 42.65
C VAL A 49 -11.80 -18.92 43.79
N GLN A 50 -11.13 -20.07 43.71
CA GLN A 50 -11.12 -21.07 44.77
C GLN A 50 -9.77 -21.03 45.47
N TRP A 51 -9.77 -20.83 46.78
CA TRP A 51 -8.54 -20.89 47.58
C TRP A 51 -8.30 -22.29 48.12
N ASP A 52 -7.05 -22.74 48.06
CA ASP A 52 -6.65 -24.03 48.61
C ASP A 52 -5.32 -23.98 49.36
N VAL A 53 -5.18 -24.90 50.30
CA VAL A 53 -3.94 -25.11 51.04
C VAL A 53 -3.12 -26.16 50.31
N VAL A 54 -1.83 -25.88 50.15
CA VAL A 54 -0.88 -26.81 49.54
C VAL A 54 0.22 -27.10 50.55
N GLN A 55 0.51 -28.39 50.72
CA GLN A 55 1.76 -28.82 51.32
C GLN A 55 2.76 -29.07 50.19
N GLU A 56 3.74 -28.17 50.07
CA GLU A 56 4.70 -28.18 48.96
C GLU A 56 5.40 -29.52 48.81
N GLY A 57 5.41 -30.03 47.57
CA GLY A 57 5.98 -31.34 47.25
C GLY A 57 5.18 -32.56 47.76
N VAL A 58 4.01 -32.36 48.38
CA VAL A 58 3.19 -33.44 48.94
C VAL A 58 1.82 -33.51 48.26
N PHE A 59 0.88 -32.60 48.57
CA PHE A 59 -0.44 -32.55 47.94
C PHE A 59 -1.15 -31.21 48.17
N TRP A 60 -2.17 -30.97 47.35
CA TRP A 60 -3.21 -29.97 47.56
C TRP A 60 -4.29 -30.54 48.47
N VAL A 61 -4.69 -29.82 49.51
CA VAL A 61 -5.68 -30.31 50.48
C VAL A 61 -6.99 -30.68 49.79
N ALA A 62 -7.40 -29.93 48.76
CA ALA A 62 -8.56 -30.23 47.93
C ALA A 62 -8.58 -31.64 47.31
N TRP A 63 -7.40 -32.27 47.13
CA TRP A 63 -7.32 -33.64 46.59
C TRP A 63 -7.68 -34.72 47.62
N GLN A 64 -7.56 -34.41 48.91
CA GLN A 64 -7.77 -35.35 50.00
C GLN A 64 -9.08 -35.09 50.75
N ASP A 65 -9.43 -33.81 50.94
CA ASP A 65 -10.69 -33.35 51.51
C ASP A 65 -11.19 -32.15 50.69
N PRO A 66 -12.38 -32.21 50.05
CA PRO A 66 -12.84 -31.12 49.20
C PRO A 66 -12.98 -29.82 50.01
N THR A 67 -12.09 -28.86 49.74
CA THR A 67 -12.22 -27.47 50.20
C THR A 67 -13.60 -26.95 49.76
N PRO A 68 -14.27 -26.06 50.53
CA PRO A 68 -15.62 -25.59 50.19
C PRO A 68 -15.70 -25.16 48.72
N VAL A 69 -16.60 -25.80 47.96
CA VAL A 69 -16.71 -25.70 46.50
C VAL A 69 -17.22 -24.33 46.01
N VAL A 70 -17.49 -23.39 46.92
CA VAL A 70 -17.96 -22.06 46.55
C VAL A 70 -16.76 -21.18 46.25
N GLY A 71 -16.22 -21.32 45.04
CA GLY A 71 -15.31 -20.31 44.52
C GLY A 71 -16.00 -18.94 44.56
N ALA A 72 -15.29 -17.92 45.01
CA ALA A 72 -15.84 -16.57 45.06
C ALA A 72 -16.00 -16.04 43.64
N PRO A 73 -17.17 -15.52 43.24
CA PRO A 73 -17.35 -14.92 41.92
C PRO A 73 -16.49 -13.66 41.80
N VAL A 74 -15.67 -13.62 40.76
CA VAL A 74 -14.80 -12.49 40.43
C VAL A 74 -14.95 -12.20 38.94
N GLU A 75 -15.32 -10.96 38.63
CA GLU A 75 -15.29 -10.46 37.25
C GLU A 75 -13.86 -10.03 36.92
N VAL A 76 -13.24 -10.72 35.97
CA VAL A 76 -11.89 -10.42 35.47
C VAL A 76 -12.02 -9.56 34.24
N PHE A 77 -11.56 -8.31 34.31
CA PHE A 77 -11.54 -7.39 33.18
C PHE A 77 -10.24 -7.50 32.38
N ARG A 78 -10.31 -7.28 31.07
CA ARG A 78 -9.11 -7.14 30.23
C ARG A 78 -8.42 -5.81 30.55
N SER A 79 -7.12 -5.81 30.81
CA SER A 79 -6.38 -4.54 31.00
C SER A 79 -6.18 -3.80 29.69
N TYR A 80 -5.72 -4.51 28.66
CA TYR A 80 -5.40 -3.96 27.33
C TYR A 80 -6.36 -4.56 26.29
N SER A 81 -7.51 -3.92 26.08
CA SER A 81 -8.53 -4.37 25.13
C SER A 81 -9.19 -3.20 24.43
N PHE A 82 -9.54 -3.42 23.16
CA PHE A 82 -10.23 -2.46 22.33
C PHE A 82 -11.18 -3.17 21.38
N VAL A 83 -12.18 -2.45 20.89
CA VAL A 83 -13.10 -2.91 19.85
C VAL A 83 -13.05 -1.94 18.67
N GLN A 84 -13.07 -2.48 17.45
CA GLN A 84 -13.23 -1.68 16.23
C GLN A 84 -14.72 -1.50 15.94
N LEU A 85 -15.18 -0.26 15.96
CA LEU A 85 -16.56 0.10 15.66
C LEU A 85 -16.76 0.36 14.16
N ASP A 86 -15.82 1.09 13.55
CA ASP A 86 -15.79 1.36 12.11
C ASP A 86 -14.36 1.51 11.58
N VAL A 87 -14.15 1.10 10.33
CA VAL A 87 -12.85 1.16 9.64
C VAL A 87 -13.06 1.56 8.18
N THR A 88 -12.58 2.76 7.84
CA THR A 88 -12.52 3.24 6.45
C THR A 88 -11.07 3.23 5.96
N GLN A 89 -10.74 2.30 5.05
CA GLN A 89 -9.40 2.16 4.46
C GLN A 89 -9.45 1.71 2.99
N ALA A 90 -8.41 2.03 2.22
CA ALA A 90 -8.30 1.64 0.83
C ALA A 90 -7.97 0.14 0.67
N ARG A 91 -8.62 -0.53 -0.30
CA ARG A 91 -8.31 -1.93 -0.67
C ARG A 91 -7.12 -2.08 -1.61
N PHE A 92 -6.71 -0.99 -2.26
CA PHE A 92 -5.56 -0.93 -3.14
C PHE A 92 -4.65 0.19 -2.67
N VAL A 93 -3.39 -0.15 -2.38
CA VAL A 93 -2.40 0.79 -1.85
C VAL A 93 -1.06 0.60 -2.57
N LYS A 94 -0.31 1.68 -2.77
CA LYS A 94 0.99 1.62 -3.46
C LYS A 94 2.09 1.17 -2.53
N GLY A 95 2.89 0.20 -2.98
CA GLY A 95 4.01 -0.33 -2.20
C GLY A 95 5.02 0.76 -1.83
N GLY A 96 5.45 0.75 -0.57
CA GLY A 96 6.47 1.67 -0.04
C GLY A 96 5.97 3.06 0.31
N GLU A 97 4.71 3.40 0.03
CA GLU A 97 4.10 4.68 0.38
C GLU A 97 3.42 4.66 1.76
N LEU A 98 3.09 5.84 2.27
CA LEU A 98 2.20 5.98 3.42
C LEU A 98 0.77 6.08 2.90
N ALA A 99 -0.16 5.33 3.49
CA ALA A 99 -1.58 5.50 3.25
C ALA A 99 -2.29 5.93 4.55
N THR A 100 -3.47 6.50 4.43
CA THR A 100 -4.29 6.89 5.59
C THR A 100 -5.53 6.03 5.70
N ALA A 101 -6.02 5.88 6.91
CA ALA A 101 -7.29 5.22 7.23
C ALA A 101 -7.97 5.96 8.38
N ARG A 102 -9.29 5.88 8.44
CA ARG A 102 -10.08 6.39 9.58
C ARG A 102 -10.58 5.22 10.40
N LEU A 103 -10.34 5.28 11.70
CA LEU A 103 -10.77 4.27 12.66
C LEU A 103 -11.69 4.89 13.70
N ALA A 104 -12.77 4.18 14.02
CA ALA A 104 -13.56 4.39 15.23
C ALA A 104 -13.30 3.22 16.18
N LEU A 105 -12.74 3.51 17.35
CA LEU A 105 -12.30 2.52 18.33
C LEU A 105 -13.01 2.76 19.66
N LYS A 106 -13.26 1.70 20.40
CA LYS A 106 -13.76 1.77 21.79
C LYS A 106 -12.75 1.16 22.75
N ASN A 107 -12.48 1.85 23.85
CA ASN A 107 -11.70 1.28 24.95
C ASN A 107 -12.54 0.27 25.71
N ASN A 108 -12.25 -1.02 25.52
CA ASN A 108 -12.94 -2.12 26.19
C ASN A 108 -12.09 -2.72 27.32
N GLY A 109 -10.96 -2.07 27.65
CA GLY A 109 -10.10 -2.44 28.77
C GLY A 109 -10.34 -1.56 29.99
N VAL A 110 -9.55 -1.79 31.05
CA VAL A 110 -9.57 -0.98 32.28
C VAL A 110 -8.46 0.07 32.34
N VAL A 111 -7.52 0.05 31.40
CA VAL A 111 -6.44 1.04 31.31
C VAL A 111 -6.87 2.21 30.42
N GLU A 112 -6.78 3.43 30.94
CA GLU A 112 -6.96 4.65 30.15
C GLU A 112 -5.84 4.80 29.13
N TRP A 113 -6.19 5.10 27.88
CA TRP A 113 -5.21 5.37 26.84
C TRP A 113 -4.80 6.83 26.92
N ALA A 114 -3.67 7.11 27.55
CA ALA A 114 -3.17 8.47 27.71
C ALA A 114 -2.73 9.10 26.38
N SER A 115 -2.87 10.44 26.28
CA SER A 115 -2.46 11.24 25.12
C SER A 115 -1.00 11.73 25.19
N ASP A 116 -0.18 11.13 26.04
CA ASP A 116 1.23 11.46 26.27
C ASP A 116 2.19 10.68 25.35
N LYS A 117 1.65 10.06 24.28
CA LYS A 117 2.32 9.16 23.34
C LYS A 117 2.69 7.80 23.91
N SER A 118 2.28 7.44 25.13
CA SER A 118 2.43 6.07 25.64
C SER A 118 1.55 5.07 24.89
N PHE A 119 0.42 5.52 24.32
CA PHE A 119 -0.47 4.68 23.53
C PHE A 119 -0.49 5.10 22.07
N GLY A 120 -0.62 4.13 21.17
CA GLY A 120 -0.79 4.39 19.75
C GLY A 120 -1.42 3.24 18.99
N VAL A 121 -1.84 3.53 17.77
CA VAL A 121 -2.36 2.56 16.80
C VAL A 121 -1.26 2.18 15.82
N THR A 122 -1.19 0.90 15.47
CA THR A 122 -0.24 0.33 14.51
C THR A 122 -0.91 -0.71 13.62
N GLY A 123 -0.21 -1.16 12.58
CA GLY A 123 -0.69 -2.13 11.60
C GLY A 123 0.25 -3.32 11.44
N ARG A 124 -0.33 -4.51 11.30
CA ARG A 124 0.38 -5.77 11.09
C ARG A 124 0.08 -6.31 9.71
N TRP A 125 1.13 -6.70 8.99
CA TRP A 125 1.03 -7.19 7.62
C TRP A 125 1.45 -8.66 7.55
N ARG A 126 0.71 -9.45 6.77
CA ARG A 126 1.06 -10.83 6.47
C ARG A 126 0.77 -11.13 5.02
N ARG A 127 1.73 -11.76 4.33
CA ARG A 127 1.44 -12.29 2.99
C ARG A 127 0.45 -13.43 3.09
N VAL A 128 -0.43 -13.58 2.12
CA VAL A 128 -1.28 -14.78 2.03
C VAL A 128 -0.39 -16.02 2.03
N GLY A 129 -0.59 -16.91 3.00
CA GLY A 129 0.21 -18.13 3.21
C GLY A 129 1.58 -17.92 3.90
N GLY A 130 1.93 -16.70 4.29
CA GLY A 130 3.17 -16.39 5.02
C GLY A 130 2.97 -16.26 6.54
N ALA A 131 4.07 -16.05 7.27
CA ALA A 131 4.03 -15.67 8.69
C ALA A 131 3.70 -14.18 8.85
N TRP A 132 3.16 -13.81 10.02
CA TRP A 132 2.95 -12.41 10.39
C TRP A 132 4.28 -11.66 10.52
N LYS A 133 4.34 -10.46 9.96
CA LYS A 133 5.43 -9.53 10.18
C LYS A 133 4.85 -8.23 10.72
N THR A 134 5.11 -7.94 11.99
CA THR A 134 4.83 -6.61 12.54
C THR A 134 5.70 -5.61 11.80
N THR A 135 5.09 -4.55 11.29
CA THR A 135 5.84 -3.48 10.64
C THR A 135 6.10 -2.44 11.72
N GLU A 136 7.36 -2.23 12.05
CA GLU A 136 7.74 -1.09 12.89
C GLU A 136 7.65 0.16 11.99
N GLU A 137 6.71 1.04 12.34
CA GLU A 137 6.40 2.37 11.78
C GLU A 137 5.36 2.48 10.65
N PRO A 138 4.56 3.57 10.61
CA PRO A 138 4.36 4.58 11.65
C PRO A 138 3.35 4.11 12.72
N ARG A 139 3.42 4.76 13.88
CA ARG A 139 2.43 4.65 14.96
C ARG A 139 1.67 5.97 15.06
N THR A 140 0.35 5.90 15.14
CA THR A 140 -0.47 7.09 15.36
C THR A 140 -0.87 7.15 16.82
N HIS A 141 -0.31 8.12 17.55
CA HIS A 141 -0.60 8.31 18.97
C HIS A 141 -1.91 9.06 19.19
N PHE A 142 -2.58 8.75 20.30
CA PHE A 142 -3.81 9.44 20.69
C PHE A 142 -3.52 10.89 21.09
N VAL A 143 -4.34 11.81 20.60
CA VAL A 143 -4.26 13.25 20.93
C VAL A 143 -5.16 13.64 22.10
N THR A 144 -6.07 12.76 22.48
CA THR A 144 -6.98 12.92 23.62
C THR A 144 -7.01 11.60 24.37
N ALA A 145 -7.03 11.67 25.69
CA ALA A 145 -7.08 10.48 26.52
C ALA A 145 -8.42 9.76 26.33
N VAL A 146 -8.40 8.42 26.30
CA VAL A 146 -9.60 7.60 26.07
C VAL A 146 -9.81 6.69 27.27
N LYS A 147 -10.83 7.00 28.07
CA LYS A 147 -11.13 6.26 29.31
C LYS A 147 -11.77 4.90 29.01
N PRO A 148 -11.74 3.96 29.96
CA PRO A 148 -12.52 2.72 29.87
C PRO A 148 -13.98 2.98 29.48
N GLY A 149 -14.46 2.29 28.45
CA GLY A 149 -15.81 2.42 27.89
C GLY A 149 -16.00 3.56 26.88
N GLU A 150 -15.03 4.46 26.73
CA GLU A 150 -15.11 5.61 25.83
C GLU A 150 -14.73 5.24 24.39
N GLU A 151 -15.23 6.03 23.44
CA GLU A 151 -15.01 5.87 22.00
C GLU A 151 -14.14 7.00 21.47
N VAL A 152 -13.32 6.69 20.47
CA VAL A 152 -12.43 7.64 19.81
C VAL A 152 -12.43 7.41 18.32
N GLU A 153 -12.48 8.50 17.57
CA GLU A 153 -12.24 8.50 16.13
C GLU A 153 -10.90 9.17 15.83
N LEU A 154 -10.10 8.55 14.97
CA LEU A 154 -8.82 9.10 14.56
C LEU A 154 -8.45 8.68 13.14
N GLU A 155 -7.74 9.59 12.46
CA GLU A 155 -7.05 9.28 11.22
C GLU A 155 -5.66 8.71 11.53
N VAL A 156 -5.40 7.52 11.02
CA VAL A 156 -4.15 6.79 11.23
C VAL A 156 -3.37 6.70 9.93
N VAL A 157 -2.06 6.64 10.06
CA VAL A 157 -1.15 6.46 8.93
C VAL A 157 -0.64 5.02 8.96
N LEU A 158 -0.55 4.39 7.79
CA LEU A 158 -0.01 3.05 7.61
C LEU A 158 1.17 3.09 6.63
N LYS A 159 2.25 2.34 6.93
CA LYS A 159 3.32 2.09 5.97
C LYS A 159 2.96 0.88 5.14
N VAL A 160 2.87 1.07 3.83
CA VAL A 160 2.58 -0.03 2.90
C VAL A 160 3.88 -0.81 2.66
N PRO A 161 3.86 -2.16 2.73
CA PRO A 161 5.01 -2.98 2.35
C PRO A 161 5.48 -2.69 0.92
N ASP A 162 6.79 -2.70 0.66
CA ASP A 162 7.32 -2.42 -0.68
C ASP A 162 6.91 -3.48 -1.71
N ARG A 163 6.79 -4.73 -1.27
CA ARG A 163 6.57 -5.84 -2.20
C ARG A 163 5.09 -5.94 -2.62
N PRO A 164 4.79 -5.86 -3.93
CA PRO A 164 3.42 -6.00 -4.44
C PRO A 164 2.81 -7.38 -4.19
N GLY A 165 1.49 -7.44 -4.25
CA GLY A 165 0.69 -8.67 -4.15
C GLY A 165 -0.44 -8.57 -3.12
N PRO A 166 -1.14 -9.69 -2.88
CA PRO A 166 -2.17 -9.77 -1.85
C PRO A 166 -1.56 -9.87 -0.46
N TRP A 167 -2.05 -9.05 0.46
CA TRP A 167 -1.66 -9.06 1.86
C TRP A 167 -2.90 -9.10 2.76
N ILE A 168 -2.76 -9.77 3.90
CA ILE A 168 -3.67 -9.73 5.02
C ILE A 168 -3.15 -8.64 5.97
N PHE A 169 -4.02 -7.72 6.36
CA PHE A 169 -3.71 -6.58 7.19
C PHE A 169 -4.62 -6.53 8.42
N GLU A 170 -4.03 -6.25 9.59
CA GLU A 170 -4.74 -6.14 10.88
C GLU A 170 -4.27 -4.89 11.62
N TRP A 171 -5.21 -4.10 12.13
CA TRP A 171 -4.91 -3.03 13.08
C TRP A 171 -4.62 -3.60 14.46
N ASP A 172 -3.77 -2.92 15.23
CA ASP A 172 -3.47 -3.25 16.62
C ASP A 172 -3.19 -1.98 17.41
N LEU A 173 -3.26 -2.06 18.74
CA LEU A 173 -2.80 -0.99 19.63
C LEU A 173 -1.49 -1.40 20.31
N VAL A 174 -0.71 -0.39 20.67
CA VAL A 174 0.54 -0.55 21.41
C VAL A 174 0.54 0.35 22.64
N HIS A 175 0.99 -0.21 23.75
CA HIS A 175 1.50 0.55 24.89
C HIS A 175 3.03 0.54 24.81
N GLU A 176 3.60 1.71 24.54
CA GLU A 176 5.01 1.93 24.30
C GLU A 176 5.90 1.35 25.40
N GLY A 177 6.87 0.52 25.00
CA GLY A 177 7.78 -0.15 25.93
C GLY A 177 7.15 -1.25 26.80
N VAL A 178 5.84 -1.51 26.67
CA VAL A 178 5.11 -2.46 27.53
C VAL A 178 4.59 -3.66 26.77
N CYS A 179 3.68 -3.46 25.80
CA CYS A 179 3.12 -4.57 25.01
C CYS A 179 2.32 -4.09 23.80
N PHE A 180 2.12 -5.00 22.84
CA PHE A 180 1.02 -4.89 21.89
C PHE A 180 -0.26 -5.45 22.51
N PHE A 181 -1.41 -4.87 22.20
CA PHE A 181 -2.69 -5.29 22.75
C PHE A 181 -3.03 -6.71 22.30
N SER A 182 -2.71 -7.08 21.05
CA SER A 182 -2.84 -8.44 20.53
C SER A 182 -2.05 -9.52 21.28
N GLN A 183 -1.11 -9.15 22.16
CA GLN A 183 -0.39 -10.09 23.04
C GLN A 183 -1.10 -10.31 24.39
N ARG A 184 -2.13 -9.49 24.69
CA ARG A 184 -2.84 -9.44 25.97
C ARG A 184 -4.32 -9.79 25.83
N THR A 185 -4.74 -10.22 24.65
CA THR A 185 -6.12 -10.58 24.33
C THR A 185 -6.16 -11.87 23.55
N ASP A 186 -7.22 -12.64 23.74
CA ASP A 186 -7.54 -13.84 22.93
C ASP A 186 -8.42 -13.46 21.73
N GLU A 187 -8.96 -12.24 21.71
CA GLU A 187 -9.76 -11.68 20.63
C GLU A 187 -8.87 -10.84 19.72
N TYR A 188 -8.57 -11.38 18.55
CA TYR A 188 -7.83 -10.63 17.54
C TYR A 188 -8.76 -9.69 16.76
N PRO A 189 -8.29 -8.47 16.45
CA PRO A 189 -9.01 -7.56 15.57
C PRO A 189 -9.23 -8.18 14.18
N PRO A 190 -10.31 -7.79 13.48
CA PRO A 190 -10.63 -8.34 12.17
C PRO A 190 -9.54 -8.05 11.14
N ALA A 191 -9.22 -9.07 10.34
CA ALA A 191 -8.24 -8.99 9.27
C ALA A 191 -8.89 -8.57 7.95
N ALA A 192 -8.20 -7.71 7.19
CA ALA A 192 -8.62 -7.25 5.88
C ALA A 192 -7.67 -7.74 4.77
N LEU A 193 -8.21 -8.12 3.62
CA LEU A 193 -7.43 -8.35 2.41
C LEU A 193 -7.14 -6.99 1.73
N VAL A 194 -5.86 -6.65 1.60
CA VAL A 194 -5.39 -5.43 0.95
C VAL A 194 -4.44 -5.80 -0.20
N MET A 195 -4.66 -5.19 -1.35
CA MET A 195 -3.85 -5.37 -2.54
C MET A 195 -2.77 -4.30 -2.59
N VAL A 196 -1.52 -4.71 -2.40
CA VAL A 196 -0.37 -3.82 -2.60
C VAL A 196 -0.03 -3.83 -4.09
N VAL A 197 -0.22 -2.68 -4.73
CA VAL A 197 0.13 -2.48 -6.14
C VAL A 197 1.56 -1.94 -6.25
N PRO A 198 2.28 -2.25 -7.34
CA PRO A 198 3.62 -1.71 -7.55
C PRO A 198 3.62 -0.19 -7.57
N ASN A 199 4.68 0.41 -6.99
CA ASN A 199 4.96 1.81 -7.23
C ASN A 199 5.51 1.97 -8.66
N TRP A 200 4.94 2.89 -9.44
CA TRP A 200 5.34 3.13 -10.83
C TRP A 200 6.83 3.46 -10.97
N SER A 201 7.41 4.17 -9.98
CA SER A 201 8.84 4.50 -9.96
C SER A 201 9.72 3.26 -9.75
N GLN A 202 9.32 2.34 -8.87
CA GLN A 202 10.03 1.07 -8.65
C GLN A 202 9.94 0.16 -9.88
N MET A 203 8.79 0.13 -10.56
CA MET A 203 8.65 -0.56 -11.84
C MET A 203 9.59 0.03 -12.89
N ALA A 204 9.64 1.36 -13.01
CA ALA A 204 10.54 2.05 -13.94
C ALA A 204 12.02 1.74 -13.64
N LEU A 205 12.41 1.74 -12.37
CA LEU A 205 13.76 1.36 -11.94
C LEU A 205 14.09 -0.09 -12.29
N GLY A 206 13.17 -1.03 -12.00
CA GLY A 206 13.35 -2.44 -12.35
C GLY A 206 13.52 -2.66 -13.87
N LEU A 207 12.74 -1.94 -14.68
CA LEU A 207 12.88 -1.95 -16.14
C LEU A 207 14.21 -1.37 -16.60
N LEU A 208 14.64 -0.25 -16.00
CA LEU A 208 15.93 0.38 -16.30
C LEU A 208 17.10 -0.57 -16.01
N LEU A 209 17.12 -1.16 -14.82
CA LEU A 209 18.13 -2.15 -14.42
C LEU A 209 18.09 -3.39 -15.33
N GLY A 210 16.88 -3.86 -15.66
CA GLY A 210 16.69 -4.96 -16.62
C GLY A 210 17.26 -4.64 -18.00
N LEU A 211 17.02 -3.43 -18.53
CA LEU A 211 17.59 -2.99 -19.81
C LEU A 211 19.11 -2.88 -19.76
N LEU A 212 19.69 -2.40 -18.65
CA LEU A 212 21.15 -2.32 -18.48
C LEU A 212 21.83 -3.71 -18.54
N VAL A 213 21.13 -4.78 -18.17
CA VAL A 213 21.62 -6.16 -18.29
C VAL A 213 21.28 -6.77 -19.65
N LEU A 214 20.04 -6.59 -20.11
CA LEU A 214 19.53 -7.22 -21.33
C LEU A 214 20.16 -6.65 -22.60
N LEU A 215 20.40 -5.34 -22.67
CA LEU A 215 20.94 -4.72 -23.88
C LEU A 215 22.37 -5.20 -24.20
N PRO A 216 23.32 -5.23 -23.26
CA PRO A 216 24.62 -5.87 -23.47
C PRO A 216 24.50 -7.37 -23.77
N ALA A 217 23.62 -8.11 -23.07
CA ALA A 217 23.44 -9.53 -23.31
C ALA A 217 22.95 -9.83 -24.75
N LEU A 218 21.97 -9.08 -25.25
CA LEU A 218 21.49 -9.18 -26.63
C LEU A 218 22.55 -8.77 -27.65
N TRP A 219 23.46 -7.87 -27.26
CA TRP A 219 24.57 -7.44 -28.10
C TRP A 219 25.65 -8.52 -28.23
N MET A 220 25.96 -9.21 -27.13
CA MET A 220 26.94 -10.29 -27.10
C MET A 220 26.38 -11.60 -27.68
N CYS A 221 25.11 -11.89 -27.40
CA CYS A 221 24.44 -13.13 -27.77
C CYS A 221 23.16 -12.81 -28.57
N PRO A 222 23.25 -12.59 -29.89
CA PRO A 222 22.11 -12.20 -30.70
C PRO A 222 21.05 -13.31 -30.72
N PRO A 223 19.76 -12.97 -30.52
CA PRO A 223 18.69 -13.95 -30.39
C PRO A 223 18.39 -14.68 -31.71
N SER A 224 17.81 -15.88 -31.59
CA SER A 224 17.35 -16.73 -32.70
C SER A 224 15.84 -17.02 -32.61
N GLY A 225 15.25 -17.50 -33.71
CA GLY A 225 13.84 -17.91 -33.77
C GLY A 225 12.85 -16.82 -33.32
N LEU A 226 11.88 -17.21 -32.48
CA LEU A 226 10.84 -16.32 -31.95
C LEU A 226 11.43 -15.14 -31.16
N LEU A 227 12.51 -15.36 -30.40
CA LEU A 227 13.13 -14.32 -29.59
C LEU A 227 13.74 -13.22 -30.47
N ARG A 228 14.27 -13.58 -31.65
CA ARG A 228 14.74 -12.61 -32.65
C ARG A 228 13.61 -11.74 -33.17
N TRP A 229 12.47 -12.36 -33.44
CA TRP A 229 11.29 -11.64 -33.90
C TRP A 229 10.81 -10.65 -32.84
N VAL A 230 10.63 -11.10 -31.58
CA VAL A 230 10.22 -10.25 -30.46
C VAL A 230 11.20 -9.10 -30.24
N ALA A 231 12.50 -9.40 -30.17
CA ALA A 231 13.53 -8.39 -29.96
C ALA A 231 13.60 -7.38 -31.12
N GLY A 232 13.28 -7.77 -32.35
CA GLY A 232 13.20 -6.87 -33.52
C GLY A 232 12.07 -5.82 -33.46
N TYR A 233 11.09 -6.02 -32.58
CA TYR A 233 10.02 -5.05 -32.28
C TYR A 233 10.21 -4.35 -30.94
N GLY A 234 11.33 -4.58 -30.25
CA GLY A 234 11.60 -4.03 -28.92
C GLY A 234 11.50 -2.50 -28.85
N ASN A 235 11.83 -1.77 -29.93
CA ASN A 235 11.70 -0.31 -29.99
C ASN A 235 10.24 0.17 -29.97
N LEU A 236 9.32 -0.59 -30.61
CA LEU A 236 7.89 -0.26 -30.61
C LEU A 236 7.23 -0.68 -29.29
N VAL A 237 7.65 -1.81 -28.73
CA VAL A 237 7.23 -2.23 -27.37
C VAL A 237 7.67 -1.20 -26.33
N TRP A 238 8.91 -0.71 -26.44
CA TRP A 238 9.42 0.35 -25.57
C TRP A 238 8.61 1.65 -25.73
N LEU A 239 8.34 2.09 -26.97
CA LEU A 239 7.53 3.28 -27.26
C LEU A 239 6.08 3.15 -26.73
N ALA A 240 5.51 1.95 -26.70
CA ALA A 240 4.18 1.74 -26.14
C ALA A 240 4.22 1.76 -24.61
N PHE A 241 5.13 0.99 -24.01
CA PHE A 241 5.06 0.63 -22.60
C PHE A 241 5.69 1.68 -21.68
N VAL A 242 6.84 2.26 -22.04
CA VAL A 242 7.54 3.20 -21.15
C VAL A 242 6.81 4.54 -21.06
N PRO A 243 6.36 5.17 -22.16
CA PRO A 243 5.50 6.36 -22.08
C PRO A 243 4.19 6.10 -21.33
N PHE A 244 3.55 4.95 -21.51
CA PHE A 244 2.36 4.57 -20.73
C PHE A 244 2.67 4.54 -19.23
N LEU A 245 3.78 3.90 -18.82
CA LEU A 245 4.20 3.85 -17.43
C LEU A 245 4.49 5.24 -16.86
N ALA A 246 5.18 6.08 -17.63
CA ALA A 246 5.49 7.46 -17.26
C ALA A 246 4.21 8.28 -17.05
N GLU A 247 3.23 8.18 -17.95
CA GLU A 247 1.93 8.81 -17.79
C GLU A 247 1.19 8.34 -16.53
N ARG A 248 1.18 7.03 -16.24
CA ARG A 248 0.55 6.50 -15.02
C ARG A 248 1.21 6.99 -13.74
N SER A 249 2.46 7.46 -13.82
CA SER A 249 3.17 8.07 -12.70
C SER A 249 2.79 9.53 -12.44
N VAL A 250 2.14 10.20 -13.40
CA VAL A 250 1.73 11.61 -13.27
C VAL A 250 0.50 11.73 -12.36
N ILE A 251 -0.55 10.95 -12.62
CA ILE A 251 -1.83 11.02 -11.90
C ILE A 251 -2.40 9.61 -11.67
N GLU A 252 -2.96 9.39 -10.47
CA GLU A 252 -3.82 8.24 -10.19
C GLU A 252 -5.13 8.34 -10.98
N CYS A 253 -5.24 7.52 -12.02
CA CYS A 253 -6.40 7.47 -12.90
C CYS A 253 -7.50 6.59 -12.29
N THR A 254 -8.77 6.90 -12.57
CA THR A 254 -9.90 6.03 -12.18
C THR A 254 -9.86 4.69 -12.91
N PHE A 255 -10.60 3.69 -12.42
CA PHE A 255 -10.68 2.40 -13.09
C PHE A 255 -11.30 2.57 -14.50
N GLY A 256 -10.58 2.17 -15.54
CA GLY A 256 -10.96 2.39 -16.94
C GLY A 256 -10.42 3.68 -17.55
N ALA A 257 -9.94 4.63 -16.74
CA ALA A 257 -9.26 5.80 -17.25
C ALA A 257 -7.94 5.40 -17.91
N GLY A 258 -7.76 5.88 -19.13
CA GLY A 258 -6.62 5.57 -20.00
C GLY A 258 -6.87 4.49 -21.05
N VAL A 259 -8.11 4.02 -21.24
CA VAL A 259 -8.47 3.35 -22.51
C VAL A 259 -8.22 4.30 -23.68
N VAL A 260 -8.67 5.56 -23.57
CA VAL A 260 -8.44 6.58 -24.61
C VAL A 260 -6.94 6.82 -24.81
N THR A 261 -6.17 6.99 -23.73
CA THR A 261 -4.71 7.03 -23.79
C THR A 261 -4.10 5.82 -24.51
N VAL A 262 -4.52 4.59 -24.18
CA VAL A 262 -3.99 3.38 -24.82
C VAL A 262 -4.26 3.39 -26.32
N LEU A 263 -5.45 3.88 -26.74
CA LEU A 263 -5.76 4.06 -28.16
C LEU A 263 -4.85 5.12 -28.81
N CYS A 264 -4.61 6.25 -28.15
CA CYS A 264 -3.71 7.30 -28.65
C CYS A 264 -2.26 6.81 -28.76
N LEU A 265 -1.75 6.08 -27.75
CA LEU A 265 -0.41 5.49 -27.79
C LEU A 265 -0.32 4.40 -28.86
N ALA A 266 -1.37 3.58 -29.05
CA ALA A 266 -1.42 2.59 -30.12
C ALA A 266 -1.38 3.25 -31.51
N ALA A 267 -2.08 4.38 -31.69
CA ALA A 267 -2.01 5.19 -32.90
C ALA A 267 -0.56 5.70 -33.13
N ALA A 268 0.07 6.31 -32.12
CA ALA A 268 1.46 6.77 -32.22
C ALA A 268 2.43 5.64 -32.58
N VAL A 269 2.35 4.49 -31.92
CA VAL A 269 3.18 3.31 -32.20
C VAL A 269 2.98 2.81 -33.63
N SER A 270 1.74 2.75 -34.10
CA SER A 270 1.41 2.28 -35.45
C SER A 270 1.89 3.24 -36.55
N LEU A 271 1.86 4.56 -36.29
CA LEU A 271 2.40 5.58 -37.19
C LEU A 271 3.92 5.47 -37.28
N VAL A 272 4.60 5.32 -36.15
CA VAL A 272 6.06 5.09 -36.11
C VAL A 272 6.41 3.77 -36.82
N ALA A 273 5.56 2.75 -36.72
CA ALA A 273 5.76 1.47 -37.38
C ALA A 273 5.76 1.56 -38.92
N LEU A 274 5.23 2.63 -39.52
CA LEU A 274 5.28 2.89 -40.97
C LEU A 274 6.69 3.21 -41.46
N ALA A 275 7.53 3.79 -40.58
CA ALA A 275 8.90 4.16 -40.93
C ALA A 275 9.72 2.96 -41.42
N SER A 276 10.76 3.26 -42.21
CA SER A 276 11.70 2.25 -42.69
C SER A 276 12.46 1.61 -41.54
N ARG A 277 12.99 0.41 -41.74
CA ARG A 277 13.71 -0.34 -40.70
C ARG A 277 14.87 0.43 -40.07
N ASN A 278 15.54 1.31 -40.82
CA ASN A 278 16.68 2.08 -40.32
C ASN A 278 16.26 3.32 -39.52
N VAL A 279 15.10 3.90 -39.85
CA VAL A 279 14.59 5.13 -39.22
C VAL A 279 13.71 4.80 -38.01
N ARG A 280 12.92 3.72 -38.10
CA ARG A 280 11.93 3.31 -37.10
C ARG A 280 12.47 3.24 -35.66
N PRO A 281 13.66 2.67 -35.37
CA PRO A 281 14.16 2.62 -33.99
C PRO A 281 14.46 4.00 -33.41
N TRP A 282 15.04 4.89 -34.22
CA TRP A 282 15.37 6.26 -33.80
C TRP A 282 14.13 7.14 -33.67
N LEU A 283 13.19 7.01 -34.60
CA LEU A 283 11.90 7.70 -34.52
C LEU A 283 11.12 7.25 -33.28
N ALA A 284 11.11 5.95 -32.98
CA ALA A 284 10.48 5.44 -31.76
C ALA A 284 11.14 5.99 -30.49
N TRP A 285 12.46 6.05 -30.45
CA TRP A 285 13.18 6.65 -29.32
C TRP A 285 12.89 8.15 -29.19
N ALA A 286 12.96 8.91 -30.28
CA ALA A 286 12.72 10.36 -30.25
C ALA A 286 11.29 10.69 -29.79
N VAL A 287 10.27 10.01 -30.35
CA VAL A 287 8.88 10.20 -29.96
C VAL A 287 8.66 9.78 -28.50
N GLY A 288 9.18 8.63 -28.09
CA GLY A 288 9.02 8.16 -26.71
C GLY A 288 9.74 9.02 -25.69
N LEU A 289 10.97 9.48 -25.99
CA LEU A 289 11.72 10.41 -25.14
C LEU A 289 10.96 11.73 -24.98
N LEU A 290 10.42 12.28 -26.07
CA LEU A 290 9.59 13.48 -26.04
C LEU A 290 8.34 13.30 -25.17
N LEU A 291 7.61 12.19 -25.32
CA LEU A 291 6.45 11.89 -24.47
C LEU A 291 6.84 11.76 -22.99
N ILE A 292 7.90 11.02 -22.69
CA ILE A 292 8.39 10.83 -21.31
C ILE A 292 8.80 12.18 -20.70
N THR A 293 9.50 13.03 -21.45
CA THR A 293 9.87 14.38 -20.99
C THR A 293 8.63 15.22 -20.71
N PHE A 294 7.61 15.17 -21.58
CA PHE A 294 6.34 15.85 -21.31
C PHE A 294 5.67 15.37 -20.02
N TYR A 295 5.61 14.05 -19.78
CA TYR A 295 5.02 13.52 -18.55
C TYR A 295 5.83 13.89 -17.29
N VAL A 296 7.16 13.96 -17.38
CA VAL A 296 8.00 14.44 -16.28
C VAL A 296 7.73 15.92 -16.02
N ILE A 297 7.59 16.74 -17.07
CA ILE A 297 7.20 18.16 -16.94
C ILE A 297 5.82 18.28 -16.29
N ASP A 298 4.83 17.53 -16.76
CA ASP A 298 3.47 17.52 -16.20
C ASP A 298 3.48 17.17 -14.71
N ARG A 299 4.30 16.19 -14.33
CA ARG A 299 4.42 15.75 -12.94
C ARG A 299 5.02 16.83 -12.04
N ILE A 300 6.06 17.52 -12.51
CA ILE A 300 6.67 18.63 -11.78
C ILE A 300 5.68 19.80 -11.68
N TYR A 301 5.03 20.14 -12.79
CA TYR A 301 4.04 21.20 -12.87
C TYR A 301 2.86 20.93 -11.91
N LEU A 302 2.36 19.70 -11.87
CA LEU A 302 1.28 19.28 -10.99
C LEU A 302 1.66 19.36 -9.51
N ARG A 303 2.92 19.04 -9.14
CA ARG A 303 3.38 19.23 -7.75
C ARG A 303 3.41 20.70 -7.34
N PHE A 304 3.76 21.60 -8.26
CA PHE A 304 3.88 23.02 -7.96
C PHE A 304 2.53 23.76 -8.01
N PHE A 305 1.75 23.54 -9.07
CA PHE A 305 0.51 24.29 -9.35
C PHE A 305 -0.77 23.54 -8.97
N GLY A 306 -0.69 22.22 -8.72
CA GLY A 306 -1.87 21.40 -8.39
C GLY A 306 -2.83 21.15 -9.57
N ASP A 307 -2.40 21.43 -10.80
CA ASP A 307 -3.13 21.16 -12.04
C ASP A 307 -2.16 20.81 -13.19
N LEU A 308 -2.66 20.43 -14.37
CA LEU A 308 -1.86 20.17 -15.56
C LEU A 308 -1.67 21.42 -16.43
N PRO A 309 -0.52 21.55 -17.12
CA PRO A 309 -0.27 22.68 -18.00
C PRO A 309 -1.22 22.67 -19.21
N SER A 310 -1.54 23.88 -19.67
CA SER A 310 -2.28 24.13 -20.91
C SER A 310 -1.34 24.03 -22.10
N LEU A 311 -1.60 23.15 -23.05
CA LEU A 311 -0.87 23.18 -24.32
C LEU A 311 -1.44 24.24 -25.27
N GLY A 312 -2.72 24.57 -25.14
CA GLY A 312 -3.37 25.64 -25.92
C GLY A 312 -2.96 27.06 -25.55
N SER A 313 -2.23 27.26 -24.43
CA SER A 313 -1.77 28.58 -23.97
C SER A 313 -0.26 28.64 -23.71
N LEU A 314 0.53 27.82 -24.41
CA LEU A 314 2.00 27.79 -24.25
C LEU A 314 2.66 29.15 -24.54
N ASP A 315 2.01 30.03 -25.31
CA ASP A 315 2.51 31.38 -25.61
C ASP A 315 2.65 32.29 -24.37
N THR A 316 1.96 31.97 -23.26
CA THR A 316 2.08 32.74 -22.01
C THR A 316 3.22 32.29 -21.09
N LEU A 317 3.91 31.18 -21.40
CA LEU A 317 5.02 30.64 -20.59
C LEU A 317 6.36 31.37 -20.79
N GLY A 318 6.48 32.21 -21.80
CA GLY A 318 7.71 32.96 -22.09
C GLY A 318 8.08 34.07 -21.09
N GLN A 319 7.27 34.31 -20.05
CA GLN A 319 7.46 35.40 -19.07
C GLN A 319 8.02 34.96 -17.70
N THR A 320 8.45 33.71 -17.53
CA THR A 320 8.75 33.13 -16.20
C THR A 320 10.21 32.73 -16.02
N ASP A 321 11.14 33.68 -16.11
CA ASP A 321 12.59 33.42 -15.95
C ASP A 321 13.01 33.22 -14.47
N GLU A 322 12.26 33.79 -13.52
CA GLU A 322 12.50 33.59 -12.07
C GLU A 322 12.01 32.21 -11.55
N ILE A 323 11.05 31.59 -12.24
CA ILE A 323 10.40 30.34 -11.79
C ILE A 323 11.26 29.11 -12.14
N GLY A 324 12.10 29.18 -13.17
CA GLY A 324 12.94 28.05 -13.63
C GLY A 324 13.90 27.52 -12.57
N ARG A 325 14.45 28.39 -11.69
CA ARG A 325 15.36 27.96 -10.60
C ARG A 325 14.62 27.27 -9.45
N SER A 326 13.35 27.63 -9.19
CA SER A 326 12.50 26.94 -8.20
C SER A 326 11.94 25.61 -8.72
N ILE A 327 11.80 25.45 -10.04
CA ILE A 327 11.38 24.17 -10.66
C ILE A 327 12.44 23.09 -10.45
N VAL A 328 13.74 23.43 -10.51
CA VAL A 328 14.84 22.47 -10.32
C VAL A 328 14.93 21.96 -8.88
N SER A 329 14.51 22.75 -7.88
CA SER A 329 14.54 22.31 -6.47
C SER A 329 13.45 21.28 -6.11
N ILE A 330 12.44 21.10 -6.96
CA ILE A 330 11.31 20.16 -6.77
C ILE A 330 11.54 18.84 -7.54
N PHE A 331 12.65 18.77 -8.30
CA PHE A 331 13.02 17.59 -9.05
C PHE A 331 13.36 16.44 -8.08
N ASP A 332 12.55 15.38 -8.13
CA ASP A 332 12.70 14.21 -7.25
C ASP A 332 13.52 13.12 -7.97
N GLY A 333 14.16 12.24 -7.20
CA GLY A 333 14.88 11.08 -7.72
C GLY A 333 14.00 10.18 -8.60
N GLN A 334 12.69 10.16 -8.35
CA GLN A 334 11.73 9.43 -9.19
C GLN A 334 11.63 9.97 -10.61
N ASP A 335 11.74 11.29 -10.80
CA ASP A 335 11.67 11.92 -12.13
C ASP A 335 12.93 11.61 -12.94
N MET A 336 14.08 11.53 -12.26
CA MET A 336 15.36 11.12 -12.84
C MET A 336 15.28 9.70 -13.44
N ILE A 337 14.61 8.77 -12.74
CA ILE A 337 14.49 7.37 -13.20
C ILE A 337 13.77 7.31 -14.55
N PHE A 338 12.69 8.07 -14.72
CA PHE A 338 11.96 8.10 -15.99
C PHE A 338 12.77 8.72 -17.13
N LEU A 339 13.52 9.81 -16.87
CA LEU A 339 14.41 10.40 -17.88
C LEU A 339 15.54 9.43 -18.27
N LEU A 340 16.17 8.77 -17.31
CA LEU A 340 17.19 7.75 -17.56
C LEU A 340 16.63 6.56 -18.35
N LEU A 341 15.40 6.12 -18.03
CA LEU A 341 14.69 5.09 -18.79
C LEU A 341 14.35 5.55 -20.21
N GLY A 342 14.03 6.84 -20.38
CA GLY A 342 13.91 7.54 -21.66
C GLY A 342 15.20 7.45 -22.49
N LEU A 343 16.34 7.79 -21.88
CA LEU A 343 17.66 7.73 -22.51
C LEU A 343 18.08 6.29 -22.85
N ALA A 344 17.76 5.32 -21.98
CA ALA A 344 18.00 3.89 -22.23
C ALA A 344 17.29 3.37 -23.49
N GLY A 345 16.21 4.03 -23.93
CA GLY A 345 15.56 3.76 -25.22
C GLY A 345 16.51 3.93 -26.43
N GLY A 346 17.55 4.76 -26.33
CA GLY A 346 18.59 4.87 -27.35
C GLY A 346 19.41 3.58 -27.47
N GLY A 347 19.69 2.94 -26.33
CA GLY A 347 20.29 1.60 -26.29
C GLY A 347 19.40 0.54 -26.93
N VAL A 348 18.09 0.59 -26.68
CA VAL A 348 17.11 -0.28 -27.37
C VAL A 348 17.16 -0.04 -28.88
N ALA A 349 17.16 1.21 -29.33
CA ALA A 349 17.23 1.56 -30.74
C ALA A 349 18.49 1.02 -31.42
N LEU A 350 19.64 1.13 -30.76
CA LEU A 350 20.93 0.59 -31.23
C LEU A 350 20.90 -0.94 -31.36
N THR A 351 20.42 -1.64 -30.34
CA THR A 351 20.34 -3.11 -30.34
C THR A 351 19.36 -3.62 -31.41
N VAL A 352 18.17 -3.01 -31.51
CA VAL A 352 17.15 -3.41 -32.51
C VAL A 352 17.67 -3.24 -33.94
N ARG A 353 18.47 -2.21 -34.22
CA ARG A 353 19.03 -1.99 -35.57
C ARG A 353 19.91 -3.15 -36.04
N ARG A 354 20.59 -3.83 -35.12
CA ARG A 354 21.42 -5.01 -35.42
C ARG A 354 20.60 -6.28 -35.64
N ILE A 355 19.37 -6.32 -35.15
CA ILE A 355 18.52 -7.51 -35.23
C ILE A 355 17.75 -7.51 -36.56
N SER A 356 17.96 -8.57 -37.35
CA SER A 356 17.19 -8.83 -38.56
C SER A 356 15.89 -9.55 -38.24
N CYS A 357 14.77 -8.86 -38.43
CA CYS A 357 13.42 -9.40 -38.30
C CYS A 357 12.63 -9.15 -39.58
N GLU A 358 11.70 -10.07 -39.87
CA GLU A 358 10.72 -9.88 -40.93
C GLU A 358 9.72 -8.79 -40.55
N VAL A 359 9.50 -7.87 -41.50
CA VAL A 359 8.56 -6.77 -41.32
C VAL A 359 7.29 -7.07 -42.12
N PRO A 360 6.09 -6.91 -41.52
CA PRO A 360 4.84 -7.01 -42.24
C PRO A 360 4.83 -6.10 -43.49
N SER A 361 4.12 -6.56 -44.53
CA SER A 361 3.95 -5.79 -45.76
C SER A 361 3.49 -4.35 -45.47
N PHE A 362 3.94 -3.39 -46.28
CA PHE A 362 3.58 -1.98 -46.12
C PHE A 362 2.06 -1.77 -46.07
N ARG A 363 1.30 -2.46 -46.92
CA ARG A 363 -0.17 -2.42 -46.93
C ARG A 363 -0.79 -2.81 -45.58
N ARG A 364 -0.30 -3.89 -44.95
CA ARG A 364 -0.77 -4.29 -43.61
C ARG A 364 -0.45 -3.24 -42.56
N ARG A 365 0.75 -2.64 -42.61
CA ARG A 365 1.14 -1.58 -41.66
C ARG A 365 0.27 -0.34 -41.80
N VAL A 366 -0.03 0.08 -43.03
CA VAL A 366 -0.95 1.19 -43.31
C VAL A 366 -2.36 0.88 -42.82
N ALA A 367 -2.87 -0.34 -43.06
CA ALA A 367 -4.19 -0.74 -42.58
C ALA A 367 -4.28 -0.71 -41.04
N VAL A 368 -3.26 -1.23 -40.35
CA VAL A 368 -3.20 -1.17 -38.87
C VAL A 368 -3.16 0.27 -38.38
N ALA A 369 -2.32 1.13 -38.98
CA ALA A 369 -2.24 2.54 -38.61
C ALA A 369 -3.56 3.29 -38.84
N GLY A 370 -4.27 2.99 -39.93
CA GLY A 370 -5.61 3.55 -40.17
C GLY A 370 -6.60 3.15 -39.08
N LEU A 371 -6.65 1.86 -38.73
CA LEU A 371 -7.57 1.34 -37.72
C LEU A 371 -7.31 1.91 -36.32
N THR A 372 -6.04 1.97 -35.90
CA THR A 372 -5.67 2.53 -34.58
C THR A 372 -5.92 4.03 -34.51
N CYS A 373 -5.66 4.79 -35.58
CA CYS A 373 -5.98 6.22 -35.63
C CYS A 373 -7.50 6.47 -35.58
N VAL A 374 -8.31 5.67 -36.27
CA VAL A 374 -9.78 5.77 -36.21
C VAL A 374 -10.27 5.46 -34.79
N ALA A 375 -9.74 4.41 -34.16
CA ALA A 375 -10.10 4.07 -32.79
C ALA A 375 -9.71 5.17 -31.79
N ALA A 376 -8.50 5.74 -31.93
CA ALA A 376 -8.05 6.87 -31.11
C ALA A 376 -8.94 8.11 -31.32
N GLY A 377 -9.28 8.44 -32.57
CA GLY A 377 -10.18 9.54 -32.90
C GLY A 377 -11.58 9.34 -32.30
N ALA A 378 -12.13 8.13 -32.38
CA ALA A 378 -13.43 7.79 -31.77
C ALA A 378 -13.38 7.90 -30.23
N GLY A 379 -12.29 7.45 -29.60
CA GLY A 379 -12.08 7.58 -28.16
C GLY A 379 -11.97 9.04 -27.71
N LEU A 380 -11.25 9.88 -28.46
CA LEU A 380 -11.14 11.31 -28.19
C LEU A 380 -12.47 12.04 -28.40
N TRP A 381 -13.20 11.73 -29.49
CA TRP A 381 -14.52 12.29 -29.75
C TRP A 381 -15.50 11.95 -28.62
N TRP A 382 -15.55 10.68 -28.21
CA TRP A 382 -16.35 10.24 -27.07
C TRP A 382 -15.98 10.98 -25.78
N ALA A 383 -14.69 11.21 -25.53
CA ALA A 383 -14.23 11.95 -24.37
C ALA A 383 -14.61 13.45 -24.43
N ALA A 384 -14.60 14.06 -25.62
CA ALA A 384 -14.94 15.46 -25.85
C ALA A 384 -16.45 15.77 -25.70
N GLU A 385 -17.31 14.78 -25.92
CA GLU A 385 -18.76 14.92 -25.80
C GLU A 385 -19.27 14.80 -24.36
N ARG A 386 -18.42 14.36 -23.42
CA ARG A 386 -18.82 14.24 -22.01
C ARG A 386 -19.06 15.62 -21.39
N PRO A 387 -20.27 15.91 -20.87
CA PRO A 387 -20.59 17.20 -20.25
C PRO A 387 -19.67 17.56 -19.08
N ILE A 388 -19.27 16.55 -18.30
CA ILE A 388 -18.36 16.68 -17.16
C ILE A 388 -17.03 17.30 -17.60
N HIS A 389 -16.51 16.95 -18.79
CA HIS A 389 -15.20 17.43 -19.23
C HIS A 389 -15.24 18.88 -19.74
N ARG A 390 -16.41 19.37 -20.17
CA ARG A 390 -16.59 20.75 -20.65
C ARG A 390 -16.80 21.76 -19.53
N GLN A 391 -17.32 21.31 -18.39
CA GLN A 391 -17.70 22.17 -17.26
C GLN A 391 -16.64 22.22 -16.15
N VAL A 392 -15.61 21.38 -16.24
CA VAL A 392 -14.57 21.28 -15.22
C VAL A 392 -13.44 22.26 -15.51
N PHE A 393 -13.22 23.20 -14.60
CA PHE A 393 -12.18 24.22 -14.71
C PHE A 393 -10.76 23.72 -14.42
N ARG A 394 -10.59 22.49 -13.89
CA ARG A 394 -9.27 21.90 -13.57
C ARG A 394 -8.96 20.70 -14.44
N ARG A 395 -7.87 20.76 -15.21
CA ARG A 395 -7.47 19.73 -16.19
C ARG A 395 -7.15 18.39 -15.56
N VAL A 396 -6.62 18.39 -14.34
CA VAL A 396 -6.28 17.18 -13.58
C VAL A 396 -7.48 16.24 -13.42
N PHE A 397 -8.71 16.75 -13.28
CA PHE A 397 -9.90 15.90 -13.16
C PHE A 397 -10.28 15.25 -14.48
N VAL A 398 -10.13 15.96 -15.60
CA VAL A 398 -10.33 15.37 -16.93
C VAL A 398 -9.27 14.30 -17.18
N ALA A 399 -8.01 14.59 -16.89
CA ALA A 399 -6.93 13.61 -17.01
C ALA A 399 -7.11 12.37 -16.10
N LYS A 400 -7.74 12.51 -14.93
CA LYS A 400 -8.11 11.36 -14.08
C LYS A 400 -9.11 10.41 -14.75
N ASP A 401 -9.98 10.89 -15.65
CA ASP A 401 -11.01 10.08 -16.33
C ASP A 401 -10.53 9.50 -17.67
N ILE A 402 -9.72 10.23 -18.43
CA ILE A 402 -9.34 9.80 -19.80
C ILE A 402 -7.84 9.56 -20.00
N GLY A 403 -7.01 9.96 -19.04
CA GLY A 403 -5.55 9.95 -19.11
C GLY A 403 -4.96 11.29 -19.55
N VAL A 404 -3.66 11.47 -19.30
CA VAL A 404 -2.95 12.75 -19.51
C VAL A 404 -2.76 13.02 -20.99
N THR A 405 -2.38 12.00 -21.79
CA THR A 405 -2.22 12.18 -23.25
C THR A 405 -3.52 12.63 -23.89
N ALA A 406 -4.63 11.97 -23.52
CA ALA A 406 -5.93 12.27 -24.08
C ALA A 406 -6.41 13.67 -23.66
N ALA A 407 -6.19 14.05 -22.40
CA ALA A 407 -6.52 15.40 -21.92
C ALA A 407 -5.76 16.49 -22.67
N HIS A 408 -4.45 16.31 -22.91
CA HIS A 408 -3.63 17.22 -23.70
C HIS A 408 -4.09 17.33 -25.16
N LEU A 409 -4.45 16.20 -25.79
CA LEU A 409 -4.97 16.20 -27.16
C LEU A 409 -6.32 16.92 -27.27
N LEU A 410 -7.17 16.81 -26.25
CA LEU A 410 -8.43 17.56 -26.19
C LEU A 410 -8.21 19.06 -25.95
N ASP A 411 -7.25 19.43 -25.10
CA ASP A 411 -6.89 20.82 -24.82
C ASP A 411 -6.40 21.53 -26.10
N ILE A 412 -5.55 20.86 -26.89
CA ILE A 412 -5.11 21.37 -28.20
C ILE A 412 -6.29 21.53 -29.16
N GLY A 413 -7.21 20.55 -29.21
CA GLY A 413 -8.35 20.55 -30.13
C GLY A 413 -9.44 21.56 -29.79
N GLY A 414 -9.54 22.00 -28.53
CA GLY A 414 -10.51 23.00 -28.07
C GLY A 414 -10.03 24.46 -28.13
N ALA A 415 -8.74 24.68 -28.42
CA ALA A 415 -8.13 26.01 -28.54
C ALA A 415 -8.20 26.60 -29.96
N ALA A 416 -8.89 25.94 -30.90
CA ALA A 416 -9.04 26.34 -32.30
C ALA A 416 -10.45 26.87 -32.63
#